data_AF-A0A382H484-F1
#
_entry.id   AF-A0A382H484-F1
#
_cell.length_a   1.000
_cell.length_b   1.000
_cell.length_c   1.000
_cell.angle_alpha   90.00
_cell.angle_beta   90.00
_cell.angle_gamma   90.00
#
_symmetry.space_group_name_H-M   'P 1'
#
loop_
_entity.id
_entity.type
_entity.pdbx_description
1 polymer ?
#
loop_
_entity_poly.entity_id
_entity_poly.type
_entity_poly.pdbx_seq_one_letter_code
_entity_poly.pdbx_strand_id
1 'polypeptide(L)'
;MDIEAADFKKLRQLQWKIMENVAASALIPLMQIGDELGLFTALHKAGPTSSEKFSEAAGIDKRYGREWLLALSAAGYVTYKSENDRFLLSAEQAAVFVENDGP
;
A
#
# COMPACT_ATOMS: atom_id res chain seq x y z
N MET A 1 32.12 -23.86 0.23
CA MET A 1 30.68 -24.12 0.43
C MET A 1 30.12 -24.34 -0.96
N ASP A 2 29.87 -25.59 -1.36
CA ASP A 2 29.51 -25.89 -2.75
C ASP A 2 28.07 -25.46 -3.03
N ILE A 3 27.95 -24.32 -3.70
CA ILE A 3 26.69 -23.82 -4.27
C ILE A 3 26.19 -24.79 -5.36
N GLU A 4 27.07 -25.60 -5.95
CA GLU A 4 26.78 -26.54 -7.04
C GLU A 4 25.85 -27.70 -6.64
N ALA A 5 25.74 -28.04 -5.35
CA ALA A 5 24.84 -29.09 -4.85
C ALA A 5 23.45 -28.59 -4.42
N ALA A 6 23.13 -27.31 -4.63
CA ALA A 6 21.88 -26.72 -4.16
C ALA A 6 20.66 -27.24 -4.94
N ASP A 7 19.63 -27.68 -4.21
CA ASP A 7 18.33 -28.00 -4.79
C ASP A 7 17.69 -26.73 -5.38
N PHE A 8 17.54 -26.71 -6.70
CA PHE A 8 17.04 -25.54 -7.45
C PHE A 8 15.61 -25.14 -7.07
N LYS A 9 14.76 -26.08 -6.65
CA LYS A 9 13.40 -25.77 -6.17
C LYS A 9 13.47 -25.05 -4.84
N LYS A 10 14.26 -25.56 -3.89
CA LYS A 10 14.46 -24.92 -2.57
C LYS A 10 15.11 -23.54 -2.71
N LEU A 11 16.08 -23.39 -3.61
CA LEU A 11 16.72 -22.10 -3.89
C LEU A 11 15.72 -21.06 -4.38
N ARG A 12 14.91 -21.40 -5.39
CA ARG A 12 13.90 -20.47 -5.92
C ARG A 12 12.85 -20.10 -4.88
N GLN A 13 12.40 -21.05 -4.06
CA GLN A 13 11.48 -20.76 -2.96
C GLN A 13 12.07 -19.75 -1.97
N LEU A 14 13.34 -19.92 -1.60
CA LEU A 14 14.03 -18.97 -0.72
C LEU A 14 14.19 -17.60 -1.36
N GLN A 15 14.56 -17.54 -2.65
CA GLN A 15 14.66 -16.29 -3.40
C GLN A 15 13.32 -15.52 -3.42
N TRP A 16 12.21 -16.22 -3.72
CA TRP A 16 10.88 -15.63 -3.69
C TRP A 16 10.50 -15.09 -2.31
N LYS A 17 10.74 -15.89 -1.27
CA LYS A 17 10.48 -15.47 0.11
C LYS A 17 11.29 -14.23 0.52
N ILE A 18 12.56 -14.14 0.09
CA ILE A 18 13.38 -12.96 0.34
C ILE A 18 12.80 -11.74 -0.37
N MET A 19 12.42 -11.87 -1.65
CA MET A 19 11.81 -10.76 -2.40
C MET A 19 10.49 -10.30 -1.78
N GLU A 20 9.64 -11.24 -1.36
CA GLU A 20 8.38 -10.94 -0.66
C GLU A 20 8.62 -10.19 0.64
N ASN A 21 9.54 -10.67 1.48
CA ASN A 21 9.88 -10.02 2.75
C ASN A 21 10.47 -8.62 2.55
N VAL A 22 11.35 -8.45 1.55
CA VAL A 22 11.94 -7.14 1.23
C VAL A 22 10.87 -6.17 0.73
N ALA A 23 10.00 -6.61 -0.18
CA ALA A 23 8.88 -5.79 -0.67
C ALA A 23 7.95 -5.38 0.48
N ALA A 24 7.59 -6.32 1.36
CA ALA A 24 6.79 -6.03 2.55
C ALA A 24 7.49 -5.02 3.47
N SER A 25 8.80 -5.16 3.71
CA SER A 25 9.56 -4.23 4.56
C SER A 25 9.58 -2.80 4.02
N ALA A 26 9.58 -2.62 2.70
CA ALA A 26 9.54 -1.31 2.07
C ALA A 26 8.18 -0.61 2.25
N LEU A 27 7.10 -1.36 2.50
CA LEU A 27 5.75 -0.83 2.70
C LEU A 27 5.48 -0.43 4.15
N ILE A 28 6.20 -0.99 5.13
CA ILE A 28 6.01 -0.70 6.57
C ILE A 28 6.03 0.83 6.85
N PRO A 29 7.01 1.61 6.37
CA PRO A 29 7.01 3.05 6.58
C PRO A 29 5.81 3.76 5.96
N LEU A 30 5.32 3.29 4.81
CA LEU A 30 4.16 3.89 4.14
C LEU A 30 2.86 3.61 4.91
N MET A 31 2.75 2.43 5.50
CA MET A 31 1.65 2.09 6.42
C MET A 31 1.68 2.99 7.65
N GLN A 32 2.86 3.14 8.27
CA GLN A 32 3.02 3.99 9.45
C GLN A 32 2.71 5.47 9.15
N ILE A 33 3.20 6.01 8.03
CA ILE A 33 2.84 7.36 7.58
C ILE A 33 1.33 7.49 7.36
N GLY A 34 0.71 6.45 6.79
CA GLY A 34 -0.73 6.43 6.52
C GLY A 34 -1.56 6.49 7.79
N ASP A 35 -1.14 5.80 8.84
CA ASP A 35 -1.77 5.79 10.16
C ASP A 35 -1.51 7.10 10.92
N GLU A 36 -0.24 7.48 11.09
CA GLU A 36 0.16 8.65 11.90
C GLU A 36 -0.38 9.97 11.35
N LEU A 37 -0.51 10.10 10.03
CA LEU A 37 -1.08 11.30 9.39
C LEU A 37 -2.59 11.17 9.11
N GLY A 38 -3.22 10.05 9.45
CA GLY A 38 -4.65 9.81 9.21
C GLY A 38 -5.04 9.72 7.73
N LEU A 39 -4.11 9.35 6.85
CA LEU A 39 -4.30 9.30 5.40
C LEU A 39 -5.33 8.25 4.97
N PHE A 40 -5.37 7.10 5.65
CA PHE A 40 -6.37 6.07 5.37
C PHE A 40 -7.78 6.56 5.66
N THR A 41 -7.98 7.21 6.81
CA THR A 41 -9.26 7.83 7.17
C THR A 41 -9.63 8.95 6.19
N ALA A 42 -8.67 9.79 5.80
CA ALA A 42 -8.90 10.85 4.83
C ALA A 42 -9.33 10.30 3.47
N LEU A 43 -8.66 9.26 2.97
CA LEU A 43 -9.01 8.59 1.72
C LEU A 43 -10.39 7.93 1.80
N HIS A 44 -10.71 7.26 2.90
CA HIS A 44 -12.02 6.65 3.10
C HIS A 44 -13.15 7.69 3.06
N LYS A 45 -13.00 8.79 3.81
CA LYS A 45 -13.99 9.88 3.84
C LYS A 45 -14.15 10.58 2.50
N ALA A 46 -13.07 10.70 1.72
CA ALA A 46 -13.12 11.30 0.40
C ALA A 46 -13.87 10.44 -0.64
N GLY A 47 -13.98 9.13 -0.41
CA GLY A 47 -14.46 8.18 -1.41
C GLY A 47 -13.54 8.13 -2.64
N PRO A 48 -14.03 7.68 -3.82
CA PRO A 48 -13.26 7.70 -5.06
C PRO A 48 -12.75 9.10 -5.42
N THR A 49 -11.44 9.32 -5.33
CA THR A 49 -10.81 10.64 -5.47
C THR A 49 -9.55 10.60 -6.34
N SER A 50 -9.10 11.73 -6.87
CA SER A 50 -7.80 11.81 -7.57
C SER A 50 -6.68 12.10 -6.56
N SER A 51 -5.42 11.92 -6.96
CA SER A 51 -4.28 12.18 -6.09
C SER A 51 -4.20 13.62 -5.59
N GLU A 52 -4.59 14.59 -6.43
CA GLU A 52 -4.60 16.01 -6.11
C GLU A 52 -5.65 16.35 -5.06
N LYS A 53 -6.89 15.87 -5.28
CA LYS A 53 -8.00 16.09 -4.34
C LYS A 53 -7.77 15.38 -3.02
N PHE A 54 -7.20 14.18 -3.04
CA PHE A 54 -6.77 13.48 -1.84
C PHE A 54 -5.72 14.30 -1.06
N SER A 55 -4.67 14.78 -1.73
CA SER A 55 -3.59 15.53 -1.08
C SER A 55 -4.11 16.82 -0.45
N GLU A 56 -5.02 17.52 -1.14
CA GLU A 56 -5.71 18.70 -0.62
C GLU A 56 -6.55 18.36 0.62
N ALA A 57 -7.37 17.31 0.56
CA ALA A 57 -8.21 16.87 1.68
C ALA A 57 -7.38 16.39 2.89
N ALA A 58 -6.23 15.76 2.64
CA ALA A 58 -5.31 15.27 3.66
C ALA A 58 -4.34 16.35 4.18
N GLY A 59 -4.31 17.54 3.57
CA GLY A 59 -3.43 18.63 3.98
C GLY A 59 -1.94 18.35 3.77
N ILE A 60 -1.58 17.52 2.78
CA ILE A 60 -0.20 17.15 2.45
C ILE A 60 0.20 17.65 1.06
N ASP A 61 1.51 17.69 0.80
CA ASP A 61 2.00 18.06 -0.53
C ASP A 61 1.53 17.07 -1.61
N LYS A 62 1.17 17.62 -2.78
CA LYS A 62 0.60 16.87 -3.91
C LYS A 62 1.51 15.73 -4.39
N ARG A 63 2.83 15.94 -4.36
CA ARG A 63 3.79 14.90 -4.77
C ARG A 63 3.77 13.74 -3.79
N TYR A 64 3.82 14.02 -2.48
CA TYR A 64 3.83 12.97 -1.46
C TYR A 64 2.52 12.19 -1.44
N GLY A 65 1.37 12.87 -1.54
CA GLY A 65 0.08 12.18 -1.61
C GLY A 65 -0.05 11.27 -2.83
N ARG A 66 0.41 11.73 -4.00
CA ARG A 66 0.44 10.91 -5.22
C ARG A 66 1.31 9.67 -5.09
N GLU A 67 2.56 9.82 -4.63
CA GLU A 67 3.48 8.69 -4.53
C GLU A 67 3.03 7.68 -3.47
N TRP A 68 2.46 8.14 -2.36
CA TRP A 68 1.87 7.26 -1.34
C TRP A 68 0.71 6.43 -1.90
N LEU A 69 -0.23 7.08 -2.61
CA LEU A 69 -1.35 6.40 -3.26
C LEU A 69 -0.88 5.37 -4.31
N LEU A 70 0.06 5.75 -5.17
CA LEU A 70 0.59 4.85 -6.20
C LEU A 70 1.29 3.63 -5.60
N ALA A 71 2.11 3.82 -4.56
CA ALA A 71 2.83 2.74 -3.91
C ALA A 71 1.86 1.75 -3.22
N LEU A 72 0.89 2.25 -2.44
CA LEU A 72 -0.09 1.38 -1.79
C LEU A 72 -1.05 0.73 -2.77
N SER A 73 -1.35 1.38 -3.90
CA SER A 73 -2.13 0.76 -4.97
C SER A 73 -1.39 -0.34 -5.70
N ALA A 74 -0.11 -0.13 -6.02
CA ALA A 74 0.73 -1.17 -6.61
C ALA A 74 0.87 -2.40 -5.69
N ALA A 75 0.86 -2.17 -4.37
CA ALA A 75 0.88 -3.23 -3.37
C ALA A 75 -0.50 -3.82 -3.03
N GLY A 76 -1.60 -3.30 -3.59
CA GLY A 76 -2.95 -3.83 -3.39
C GLY A 76 -3.66 -3.38 -2.09
N TYR A 77 -3.08 -2.43 -1.36
CA TYR A 77 -3.66 -1.89 -0.11
C TYR A 77 -4.60 -0.70 -0.34
N VAL A 78 -4.48 -0.03 -1.49
CA VAL A 78 -5.42 0.99 -1.97
C VAL A 78 -5.94 0.58 -3.34
N THR A 79 -7.25 0.65 -3.56
CA THR A 79 -7.82 0.35 -4.88
C THR A 79 -7.62 1.52 -5.83
N TYR A 80 -7.04 1.26 -7.00
CA TYR A 80 -6.95 2.20 -8.11
C TYR A 80 -7.88 1.78 -9.25
N LYS A 81 -8.74 2.70 -9.71
CA LYS A 81 -9.66 2.52 -10.84
C LYS A 81 -9.13 3.27 -12.06
N SER A 82 -8.61 2.52 -13.03
CA SER A 82 -7.99 3.08 -14.23
C SER A 82 -8.97 3.78 -15.16
N GLU A 83 -10.25 3.44 -15.12
CA GLU A 83 -11.27 4.00 -16.02
C GLU A 83 -11.49 5.50 -15.79
N ASN A 84 -11.23 5.98 -14.58
CA ASN A 84 -11.49 7.35 -14.17
C ASN A 84 -10.37 7.98 -13.31
N ASP A 85 -9.21 7.34 -13.23
CA ASP A 85 -8.03 7.78 -12.48
C ASP A 85 -8.38 8.11 -11.01
N ARG A 86 -9.02 7.14 -10.35
CA ARG A 86 -9.48 7.29 -8.95
C ARG A 86 -8.85 6.29 -8.02
N PHE A 87 -8.51 6.77 -6.85
CA PHE A 87 -8.09 5.99 -5.69
C PHE A 87 -9.24 5.92 -4.68
N LEU A 88 -9.39 4.76 -4.03
CA LEU A 88 -10.32 4.55 -2.92
C LEU A 88 -9.86 3.37 -2.06
N LEU A 89 -10.43 3.25 -0.87
CA LEU A 89 -10.43 1.99 -0.13
C LEU A 89 -11.69 1.21 -0.48
N SER A 90 -11.55 -0.10 -0.76
CA SER A 90 -12.68 -1.02 -0.76
C SER A 90 -13.26 -1.15 0.65
N ALA A 91 -14.40 -1.84 0.80
CA ALA A 91 -14.98 -2.10 2.11
C ALA A 91 -14.01 -2.89 3.00
N GLU A 92 -13.36 -3.91 2.44
CA GLU A 92 -12.39 -4.76 3.15
C GLU A 92 -11.13 -3.98 3.53
N GLN A 93 -10.61 -3.14 2.63
CA GLN A 93 -9.46 -2.29 2.93
C GLN A 93 -9.79 -1.27 4.02
N ALA A 94 -10.98 -0.65 3.98
CA ALA A 94 -11.42 0.30 4.99
C ALA A 94 -11.60 -0.34 6.37
N ALA A 95 -12.16 -1.56 6.43
CA ALA A 95 -12.32 -2.31 7.68
C ALA A 95 -10.97 -2.60 8.37
N VAL A 96 -9.89 -2.79 7.60
CA VAL A 96 -8.55 -3.02 8.15
C VAL A 96 -7.87 -1.72 8.61
N PHE A 97 -8.03 -0.63 7.86
CA PHE A 97 -7.20 0.58 8.05
C PHE A 97 -7.92 1.75 8.72
N VAL A 98 -9.24 1.73 8.85
CA VAL A 98 -10.03 2.86 9.36
C VAL A 98 -10.90 2.46 10.54
N GLU A 99 -11.44 1.25 10.53
CA GLU A 99 -12.23 0.73 11.65
C GLU A 99 -11.30 0.14 12.71
N ASN A 100 -11.14 0.86 13.83
CA ASN A 100 -10.28 0.41 14.94
C ASN A 100 -10.92 -0.72 15.78
N ASP A 101 -12.19 -1.04 15.50
CA ASP A 101 -12.96 -2.14 16.10
C ASP A 101 -12.94 -3.38 15.18
N GLY A 102 -11.78 -3.69 14.60
CA GLY A 102 -11.57 -4.94 13.87
C GLY A 102 -11.98 -6.16 14.73
N PRO A 103 -12.29 -7.32 14.12
CA PRO A 103 -12.83 -8.49 14.81
C PRO A 103 -12.03 -8.94 16.04
#